data_AF-A0A410WWV4-F1
#
_entry.id   AF-A0A410WWV4-F1
#
_cell.length_a   1.000
_cell.length_b   1.000
_cell.length_c   1.000
_cell.angle_alpha   90.00
_cell.angle_beta   90.00
_cell.angle_gamma   90.00
#
_symmetry.space_group_name_H-M   'P 1'
#
loop_
_entity.id
_entity.type
_entity.pdbx_description
1 polymer ?
#
loop_
_entity_poly.entity_id
_entity_poly.type
_entity_poly.pdbx_seq_one_letter_code
_entity_poly.pdbx_strand_id
1 'polypeptide(L)'
;MANRKLTDKTMVSVFNNNGGVVFYYSELNRVKRRWDKPNVDKKISLEELKELVNTAGGYELLRDDLLITDIDVREELGLPVEKEYMLDDQGIKELLCRSQEDLEEVLSNASDAIKEKIAHVAILIQLADLNKIEVIKANTGIDILSAIQQGKEDQKTGVKTK
;
A
#
# COMPACT_ATOMS: atom_id res chain seq x y z
N MET A 1 -7.07 -0.79 25.58
CA MET A 1 -6.40 -1.58 24.53
C MET A 1 -5.28 -2.36 25.20
N ALA A 2 -5.07 -3.62 24.82
CA ALA A 2 -4.04 -4.46 25.43
C ALA A 2 -2.69 -4.04 24.88
N ASN A 3 -1.84 -3.38 25.69
CA ASN A 3 -0.47 -3.06 25.28
C ASN A 3 0.32 -4.35 25.10
N ARG A 4 0.43 -4.79 23.85
CA ARG A 4 1.43 -5.78 23.46
C ARG A 4 2.79 -5.24 23.85
N LYS A 5 3.59 -6.04 24.57
CA LYS A 5 4.94 -5.64 24.96
C LYS A 5 5.86 -5.70 23.74
N LEU A 6 6.06 -4.55 23.08
CA LEU A 6 7.05 -4.40 22.03
C LEU A 6 8.46 -4.40 22.64
N THR A 7 9.40 -5.04 21.95
CA THR A 7 10.83 -5.04 22.29
C THR A 7 11.64 -4.63 21.08
N ASP A 8 12.87 -4.16 21.27
CA ASP A 8 13.72 -3.68 20.17
C ASP A 8 14.00 -4.76 19.10
N LYS A 9 14.01 -6.03 19.52
CA LYS A 9 14.17 -7.19 18.63
C LYS A 9 12.90 -7.59 17.87
N THR A 10 11.78 -6.88 18.09
CA THR A 10 10.51 -7.19 17.43
C THR A 10 10.66 -6.94 15.93
N MET A 11 10.38 -7.95 15.12
CA MET A 11 10.40 -7.83 13.66
C MET A 11 9.07 -7.29 13.17
N VAL A 12 9.11 -6.17 12.47
CA VAL A 12 7.98 -5.42 11.93
C VAL A 12 7.95 -5.57 10.41
N SER A 13 6.77 -5.80 9.83
CA SER A 13 6.61 -5.71 8.36
C SER A 13 6.56 -4.26 7.94
N VAL A 14 7.42 -3.89 6.99
CA VAL A 14 7.48 -2.57 6.39
C VAL A 14 7.28 -2.73 4.88
N PHE A 15 6.20 -2.16 4.37
CA PHE A 15 5.77 -2.25 2.97
C PHE A 15 6.22 -1.03 2.20
N ASN A 16 6.68 -1.22 0.96
CA ASN A 16 6.84 -0.11 0.04
C ASN A 16 5.47 0.34 -0.47
N ASN A 17 4.99 1.48 0.03
CA ASN A 17 3.74 2.13 -0.34
C ASN A 17 3.93 3.17 -1.45
N ASN A 18 5.17 3.44 -1.86
CA ASN A 18 5.46 4.29 -3.00
C ASN A 18 5.36 3.48 -4.31
N GLY A 19 4.96 4.13 -5.42
CA GLY A 19 4.92 3.53 -6.76
C GLY A 19 6.29 3.18 -7.37
N GLY A 20 7.39 3.61 -6.73
CA GLY A 20 8.77 3.43 -7.21
C GLY A 20 9.67 2.59 -6.31
N VAL A 21 10.98 2.81 -6.48
CA VAL A 21 12.04 2.24 -5.63
C VAL A 21 12.23 3.10 -4.41
N VAL A 22 12.16 2.50 -3.22
CA VAL A 22 12.43 3.19 -1.94
C VAL A 22 13.65 2.59 -1.27
N PHE A 23 14.50 3.42 -0.69
CA PHE A 23 15.66 2.97 0.07
C PHE A 23 15.99 3.93 1.19
N TYR A 24 16.63 3.42 2.24
CA TYR A 24 17.24 4.23 3.28
C TYR A 24 18.56 3.62 3.73
N TYR A 25 19.32 4.41 4.47
CA TYR A 25 20.53 3.98 5.14
C TYR A 25 20.40 4.27 6.63
N SER A 26 20.54 3.22 7.44
CA SER A 26 20.64 3.33 8.89
C SER A 26 22.11 3.47 9.25
N GLU A 27 22.46 4.60 9.87
CA GLU A 27 23.83 4.97 10.22
C GLU A 27 24.35 4.15 11.40
N LEU A 28 23.51 3.92 12.40
CA LEU A 28 23.87 3.25 13.65
C LEU A 28 24.05 1.74 13.45
N ASN A 29 23.15 1.11 12.68
CA ASN A 29 23.27 -0.30 12.33
C ASN A 29 24.15 -0.54 11.08
N ARG A 30 24.54 0.53 10.36
CA ARG A 30 25.31 0.47 9.09
C ARG A 30 24.64 -0.42 8.05
N VAL A 31 23.31 -0.39 8.01
CA VAL A 31 22.50 -1.21 7.10
C VAL A 31 21.88 -0.33 6.02
N LYS A 32 22.01 -0.78 4.77
CA LYS A 32 21.26 -0.22 3.65
C LYS A 32 20.04 -1.09 3.37
N ARG A 33 18.85 -0.50 3.38
CA ARG A 33 17.61 -1.16 2.99
C ARG A 33 17.12 -0.59 1.68
N ARG A 34 16.61 -1.46 0.81
CA ARG A 34 16.04 -1.10 -0.49
C ARG A 34 14.87 -2.01 -0.82
N TRP A 35 13.81 -1.42 -1.35
CA TRP A 35 12.68 -2.07 -1.98
C TRP A 35 12.75 -1.79 -3.47
N ASP A 36 13.01 -2.81 -4.27
CA ASP A 36 13.21 -2.67 -5.71
C ASP A 36 11.89 -2.56 -6.49
N LYS A 37 10.76 -2.88 -5.85
CA LYS A 37 9.42 -2.87 -6.43
C LYS A 37 8.40 -2.29 -5.44
N PRO A 38 7.31 -1.66 -5.93
CA PRO A 38 6.17 -1.27 -5.10
C PRO A 38 5.50 -2.51 -4.49
N ASN A 39 4.77 -2.33 -3.39
CA ASN A 39 3.97 -3.35 -2.71
C ASN A 39 4.75 -4.57 -2.18
N VAL A 40 6.08 -4.48 -2.06
CA VAL A 40 6.92 -5.51 -1.43
C VAL A 40 7.12 -5.16 0.04
N ASP A 41 7.11 -6.18 0.91
CA ASP A 41 7.42 -6.00 2.32
C ASP A 41 8.80 -6.53 2.70
N LYS A 42 9.37 -5.95 3.77
CA LYS A 42 10.56 -6.49 4.44
C LYS A 42 10.35 -6.48 5.94
N LYS A 43 10.97 -7.46 6.60
CA LYS A 43 11.02 -7.53 8.05
C LYS A 43 12.19 -6.70 8.56
N ILE A 44 11.87 -5.68 9.35
CA ILE A 44 12.82 -4.73 9.93
C ILE A 44 12.66 -4.77 11.46
N SER A 45 13.75 -4.64 12.21
CA SER A 45 13.66 -4.60 13.68
C SER A 45 13.06 -3.28 14.15
N LEU A 46 12.34 -3.30 15.27
CA LEU A 46 11.80 -2.08 15.86
C LEU A 46 12.92 -1.10 16.26
N GLU A 47 14.08 -1.61 16.69
CA GLU A 47 15.28 -0.80 16.95
C GLU A 47 15.71 0.02 15.73
N GLU A 48 15.82 -0.62 14.56
CA GLU A 48 16.17 0.02 13.29
C GLU A 48 15.12 1.07 12.88
N LEU A 49 13.83 0.82 13.15
CA LEU A 49 12.76 1.77 12.86
C LEU A 49 12.77 2.98 13.80
N LYS A 50 13.03 2.77 15.08
CA LYS A 50 13.22 3.84 16.07
C LYS A 50 14.41 4.71 15.72
N GLU A 51 15.47 4.12 15.19
CA GLU A 51 16.59 4.89 14.68
C GLU A 51 16.15 5.70 13.46
N LEU A 52 15.56 5.04 12.46
CA LEU A 52 15.16 5.65 11.20
C LEU A 52 14.25 6.86 11.43
N VAL A 53 13.25 6.76 12.31
CA VAL A 53 12.32 7.87 12.58
C VAL A 53 13.04 9.13 13.12
N ASN A 54 14.18 8.97 13.78
CA ASN A 54 14.99 10.05 14.31
C ASN A 54 16.06 10.58 13.32
N THR A 55 16.19 9.97 12.15
CA THR A 55 17.07 10.46 11.08
C THR A 55 16.36 11.52 10.22
N ALA A 56 17.15 12.37 9.56
CA ALA A 56 16.60 13.37 8.65
C ALA A 56 15.81 12.71 7.51
N GLY A 57 14.51 13.03 7.39
CA GLY A 57 13.60 12.49 6.39
C GLY A 57 13.06 11.09 6.69
N GLY A 58 13.52 10.43 7.76
CA GLY A 58 13.09 9.07 8.07
C GLY A 58 11.67 9.00 8.65
N TYR A 59 11.21 10.05 9.35
CA TYR A 59 9.82 10.17 9.79
C TYR A 59 8.88 10.27 8.59
N GLU A 60 9.15 11.18 7.66
CA GLU A 60 8.36 11.36 6.43
C GLU A 60 8.36 10.09 5.60
N LEU A 61 9.52 9.41 5.49
CA LEU A 61 9.64 8.14 4.79
C LEU A 61 8.72 7.07 5.39
N LEU A 62 8.70 6.91 6.72
CA LEU A 62 7.84 5.94 7.41
C LEU A 62 6.36 6.36 7.48
N ARG A 63 6.08 7.64 7.27
CA ARG A 63 4.72 8.16 7.20
C ARG A 63 4.11 7.91 5.83
N ASP A 64 4.82 8.24 4.75
CA ASP A 64 4.26 8.37 3.41
C ASP A 64 4.64 7.21 2.48
N ASP A 65 5.91 6.77 2.51
CA ASP A 65 6.49 5.86 1.51
C ASP A 65 6.64 4.41 2.02
N LEU A 66 6.89 4.22 3.32
CA LEU A 66 7.14 2.94 3.96
C LEU A 66 6.06 2.65 5.00
N LEU A 67 5.10 1.82 4.62
CA LEU A 67 3.93 1.53 5.45
C LEU A 67 4.22 0.45 6.48
N ILE A 68 3.94 0.76 7.75
CA ILE A 68 3.85 -0.20 8.85
C ILE A 68 2.36 -0.42 9.15
N THR A 69 1.90 -1.67 9.09
CA THR A 69 0.50 -2.04 9.33
C THR A 69 0.18 -2.42 10.78
N ASP A 70 1.19 -2.44 11.66
CA ASP A 70 1.01 -2.76 13.08
C ASP A 70 0.74 -1.46 13.85
N ILE A 71 -0.49 -1.32 14.38
CA ILE A 71 -0.96 -0.11 15.08
C ILE A 71 -0.08 0.18 16.30
N ASP A 72 0.21 -0.84 17.11
CA ASP A 72 1.01 -0.70 18.33
C ASP A 72 2.42 -0.16 17.99
N VAL A 73 2.97 -0.60 16.85
CA VAL A 73 4.27 -0.13 16.36
C VAL A 73 4.20 1.30 15.85
N ARG A 74 3.14 1.69 15.13
CA ARG A 74 2.99 3.08 14.67
C ARG A 74 2.89 4.04 15.84
N GLU A 75 2.11 3.68 16.86
CA GLU A 75 2.00 4.47 18.09
C GLU A 75 3.36 4.59 18.80
N GLU A 76 4.11 3.50 18.94
CA GLU A 76 5.46 3.50 19.53
C GLU A 76 6.43 4.40 18.76
N LEU A 77 6.30 4.51 17.43
CA LEU A 77 7.13 5.35 16.57
C LEU A 77 6.61 6.79 16.44
N GLY A 78 5.48 7.13 17.07
CA GLY A 78 4.83 8.45 16.94
C GLY A 78 4.26 8.71 15.55
N LEU A 79 4.04 7.68 14.74
CA LEU A 79 3.45 7.78 13.41
C LEU A 79 1.92 7.88 13.51
N PRO A 80 1.26 8.62 12.60
CA PRO A 80 -0.20 8.72 12.60
C PRO A 80 -0.82 7.34 12.38
N VAL A 81 -1.77 6.97 13.24
CA VAL A 81 -2.60 5.76 13.11
C VAL A 81 -3.82 6.11 12.27
N GLU A 82 -3.59 6.38 10.99
CA GLU A 82 -4.68 6.63 10.04
C GLU A 82 -5.20 5.28 9.54
N LYS A 83 -6.51 5.05 9.72
CA LYS A 83 -7.19 3.82 9.31
C LYS A 83 -7.20 3.66 7.79
N GLU A 84 -7.03 4.75 7.05
CA GLU A 84 -7.02 4.80 5.60
C GLU A 84 -5.85 4.03 4.97
N TYR A 85 -4.71 3.87 5.65
CA TYR A 85 -3.53 3.18 5.09
C TYR A 85 -3.61 1.64 5.13
N MET A 86 -4.58 1.05 5.83
CA MET A 86 -4.68 -0.40 6.03
C MET A 86 -5.66 -1.09 5.09
N LEU A 87 -5.92 -0.51 3.92
CA LEU A 87 -6.62 -1.22 2.85
C LEU A 87 -5.63 -2.23 2.22
N ASP A 88 -5.45 -3.36 2.91
CA ASP A 88 -4.91 -4.56 2.30
C ASP A 88 -5.83 -5.04 1.16
N ASP A 89 -5.38 -5.99 0.35
CA ASP A 89 -6.17 -6.41 -0.82
C ASP A 89 -7.55 -6.95 -0.43
N GLN A 90 -7.70 -7.45 0.79
CA GLN A 90 -8.97 -7.93 1.34
C GLN A 90 -9.88 -6.75 1.71
N GLY A 91 -9.35 -5.74 2.41
CA GLY A 91 -10.06 -4.50 2.73
C GLY A 91 -10.47 -3.72 1.49
N ILE A 92 -9.65 -3.72 0.43
CA ILE A 92 -10.03 -3.12 -0.85
C ILE A 92 -11.16 -3.90 -1.50
N LYS A 93 -11.12 -5.25 -1.50
CA LYS A 93 -12.24 -6.05 -2.02
C LYS A 93 -13.52 -5.78 -1.24
N GLU A 94 -13.43 -5.67 0.08
CA GLU A 94 -14.57 -5.32 0.93
C GLU A 94 -15.09 -3.92 0.62
N LEU A 95 -14.21 -2.93 0.46
CA LEU A 95 -14.57 -1.57 0.03
C LEU A 95 -15.28 -1.57 -1.32
N LEU A 96 -14.78 -2.32 -2.30
CA LEU A 96 -15.39 -2.46 -3.62
C LEU A 96 -16.76 -3.17 -3.56
N CYS A 97 -17.04 -3.94 -2.52
CA CYS A 97 -18.34 -4.57 -2.26
C CYS A 97 -19.33 -3.66 -1.50
N ARG A 98 -18.87 -2.56 -0.87
CA ARG A 98 -19.72 -1.60 -0.14
C ARG A 98 -20.50 -0.67 -1.08
N SER A 99 -21.13 0.37 -0.54
CA SER A 99 -21.84 1.37 -1.35
C SER A 99 -20.86 2.17 -2.23
N GLN A 100 -21.39 2.84 -3.26
CA GLN A 100 -20.61 3.79 -4.05
C GLN A 100 -20.16 4.99 -3.21
N GLU A 101 -21.01 5.46 -2.29
CA GLU A 101 -20.73 6.60 -1.41
C GLU A 101 -19.51 6.34 -0.51
N ASP A 102 -19.42 5.15 0.09
CA ASP A 102 -18.27 4.74 0.91
C ASP A 102 -16.97 4.73 0.07
N LEU A 103 -17.06 4.27 -1.19
CA LEU A 103 -15.94 4.23 -2.11
C LEU A 103 -15.48 5.65 -2.50
N GLU A 104 -16.42 6.55 -2.78
CA GLU A 104 -16.14 7.96 -3.07
C GLU A 104 -15.46 8.66 -1.89
N GLU A 105 -15.97 8.46 -0.67
CA GLU A 105 -15.39 9.03 0.54
C GLU A 105 -13.94 8.56 0.73
N VAL A 106 -13.68 7.26 0.61
CA VAL A 106 -12.33 6.71 0.72
C VAL A 106 -11.42 7.25 -0.39
N LEU A 107 -11.88 7.26 -1.64
CA LEU A 107 -11.07 7.77 -2.76
C LEU A 107 -10.76 9.26 -2.61
N SER A 108 -11.68 10.06 -2.09
CA SER A 108 -11.47 11.51 -1.92
C SER A 108 -10.37 11.85 -0.90
N ASN A 109 -10.19 10.98 0.11
CA ASN A 109 -9.23 11.18 1.21
C ASN A 109 -7.95 10.34 1.05
N ALA A 110 -7.95 9.36 0.15
CA ALA A 110 -6.83 8.47 -0.09
C ALA A 110 -5.66 9.17 -0.84
N SER A 111 -4.44 8.73 -0.53
CA SER A 111 -3.25 9.07 -1.31
C SER A 111 -3.30 8.44 -2.70
N ASP A 112 -2.51 8.98 -3.62
CA ASP A 112 -2.45 8.49 -5.01
C ASP A 112 -2.01 7.02 -5.09
N ALA A 113 -1.15 6.57 -4.18
CA ALA A 113 -0.75 5.17 -4.09
C ALA A 113 -1.90 4.23 -3.71
N ILE A 114 -2.74 4.63 -2.75
CA ILE A 114 -3.91 3.83 -2.32
C ILE A 114 -4.96 3.81 -3.43
N LYS A 115 -5.20 4.96 -4.07
CA LYS A 115 -6.07 5.09 -5.25
C LYS A 115 -5.65 4.14 -6.37
N GLU A 116 -4.36 4.13 -6.72
CA GLU A 116 -3.81 3.23 -7.74
C GLU A 116 -3.98 1.76 -7.33
N LYS A 117 -3.75 1.45 -6.05
CA LYS A 117 -3.96 0.10 -5.51
C LYS A 117 -5.43 -0.34 -5.61
N ILE A 118 -6.38 0.54 -5.31
CA ILE A 118 -7.82 0.27 -5.46
C ILE A 118 -8.15 -0.05 -6.92
N ALA A 119 -7.64 0.75 -7.87
CA ALA A 119 -7.83 0.52 -9.30
C ALA A 119 -7.24 -0.83 -9.75
N HIS A 120 -6.03 -1.17 -9.28
CA HIS A 120 -5.38 -2.45 -9.57
C HIS A 120 -6.20 -3.65 -9.06
N VAL A 121 -6.69 -3.59 -7.82
CA VAL A 121 -7.55 -4.66 -7.29
C VAL A 121 -8.87 -4.76 -8.06
N ALA A 122 -9.47 -3.63 -8.44
CA ALA A 122 -10.68 -3.60 -9.26
C ALA A 122 -10.49 -4.29 -10.63
N ILE A 123 -9.33 -4.09 -11.27
CA ILE A 123 -8.96 -4.80 -12.51
C ILE A 123 -8.79 -6.30 -12.24
N LEU A 124 -8.07 -6.68 -11.18
CA LEU A 124 -7.80 -8.08 -10.83
C LEU A 124 -9.08 -8.88 -10.57
N ILE A 125 -10.05 -8.30 -9.86
CA ILE A 125 -11.34 -8.95 -9.58
C ILE A 125 -12.33 -8.83 -10.74
N GLN A 126 -11.96 -8.11 -11.81
CA GLN A 126 -12.85 -7.77 -12.92
C GLN A 126 -14.17 -7.15 -12.42
N LEU A 127 -14.05 -6.04 -11.69
CA LEU A 127 -15.20 -5.33 -11.14
C LEU A 127 -16.24 -5.08 -12.25
N ALA A 128 -17.50 -5.43 -11.98
CA ALA A 128 -18.59 -5.37 -12.96
C ALA A 128 -19.49 -4.13 -12.78
N ASP A 129 -19.41 -3.46 -11.64
CA ASP A 129 -20.23 -2.30 -11.30
C ASP A 129 -19.72 -1.05 -12.03
N LEU A 130 -20.45 -0.61 -13.07
CA LEU A 130 -20.08 0.50 -13.94
C LEU A 130 -19.97 1.83 -13.17
N ASN A 131 -20.84 2.07 -12.20
CA ASN A 131 -20.83 3.34 -11.46
C ASN A 131 -19.56 3.46 -10.62
N LYS A 132 -19.17 2.37 -9.94
CA LYS A 132 -17.92 2.32 -9.18
C LYS A 132 -16.69 2.44 -10.08
N ILE A 133 -16.73 1.84 -11.27
CA ILE A 133 -15.66 1.98 -12.25
C ILE A 133 -15.50 3.44 -12.67
N GLU A 134 -16.59 4.15 -12.95
CA GLU A 134 -16.56 5.58 -13.29
C GLU A 134 -15.99 6.42 -12.15
N VAL A 135 -16.40 6.15 -10.92
CA VAL A 135 -15.88 6.82 -9.71
C VAL A 135 -14.36 6.61 -9.58
N ILE A 136 -13.88 5.38 -9.72
CA ILE A 136 -12.44 5.09 -9.63
C ILE A 136 -11.71 5.78 -10.79
N LYS A 137 -12.23 5.74 -12.02
CA LYS A 137 -11.64 6.43 -13.16
C LYS A 137 -11.57 7.94 -12.95
N ALA A 138 -12.60 8.56 -12.38
CA ALA A 138 -12.62 10.00 -12.09
C ALA A 138 -11.58 10.40 -11.05
N ASN A 139 -11.33 9.56 -10.05
CA ASN A 139 -10.40 9.85 -8.95
C ASN A 139 -8.95 9.43 -9.25
N THR A 140 -8.72 8.51 -10.18
CA THR A 140 -7.39 7.92 -10.45
C THR A 140 -6.88 8.16 -11.87
N GLY A 141 -7.76 8.48 -12.82
CA GLY A 141 -7.44 8.55 -14.25
C GLY A 141 -7.29 7.17 -14.93
N ILE A 142 -7.40 6.06 -14.19
CA ILE A 142 -7.18 4.71 -14.71
C ILE A 142 -8.47 4.16 -15.34
N ASP A 143 -8.38 3.71 -16.59
CA ASP A 143 -9.50 3.08 -17.30
C ASP A 143 -9.54 1.56 -17.01
N ILE A 144 -10.31 1.19 -15.99
CA ILE A 144 -10.45 -0.19 -15.54
C ILE A 144 -11.03 -1.10 -16.65
N LEU A 145 -12.02 -0.64 -17.41
CA LEU A 145 -12.65 -1.45 -18.45
C LEU A 145 -11.66 -1.81 -19.55
N SER A 146 -10.90 -0.83 -20.02
CA SER A 146 -9.87 -1.03 -21.04
C SER A 146 -8.77 -1.96 -20.56
N ALA A 147 -8.34 -1.81 -19.30
CA ALA A 147 -7.32 -2.67 -18.70
C ALA A 147 -7.80 -4.13 -18.54
N ILE A 148 -9.06 -4.36 -18.14
CA ILE A 148 -9.65 -5.70 -18.08
C ILE A 148 -9.70 -6.32 -19.48
N GLN A 149 -10.02 -5.53 -20.51
CA GLN A 149 -10.14 -6.01 -21.88
C GLN A 149 -8.78 -6.39 -22.47
N GLN A 150 -7.73 -5.59 -22.25
CA GLN A 150 -6.37 -5.93 -22.65
C GLN A 150 -5.85 -7.20 -21.96
N GLY A 151 -6.10 -7.35 -20.65
CA GLY A 151 -5.74 -8.58 -19.93
C GLY A 151 -6.43 -9.84 -20.45
N LYS A 152 -7.62 -9.72 -21.05
CA LYS A 152 -8.33 -10.83 -21.73
C LYS A 152 -7.77 -11.13 -23.12
N GLU A 153 -7.23 -10.14 -23.81
CA GLU A 153 -6.60 -10.30 -25.12
C GLU A 153 -5.21 -10.93 -25.03
N ASP A 154 -4.41 -10.52 -24.03
CA ASP A 154 -3.07 -11.09 -23.78
C ASP A 154 -3.11 -12.59 -23.39
N GLN A 155 -4.18 -13.04 -22.72
CA GLN A 155 -4.39 -14.45 -22.42
C GLN A 155 -4.85 -15.28 -23.63
N LYS A 156 -5.38 -14.64 -24.68
CA LYS A 156 -5.84 -15.33 -25.91
C LYS A 156 -4.73 -15.49 -26.96
N THR A 157 -3.68 -14.68 -26.92
CA THR A 157 -2.54 -14.74 -27.85
C THR A 157 -1.38 -15.61 -27.35
N GLY A 158 -1.45 -16.15 -26.12
CA GLY A 158 -0.43 -17.02 -25.51
C GLY A 158 -0.36 -18.47 -25.99
N VAL A 159 -0.96 -18.84 -27.14
CA VAL A 159 -0.73 -20.15 -27.77
C VAL A 159 -0.46 -19.93 -29.26
N LYS A 160 0.83 -19.80 -29.60
CA LYS A 160 1.50 -20.39 -30.77
C LYS A 160 2.82 -19.66 -31.03
N THR A 161 3.93 -20.26 -30.58
CA THR A 161 5.07 -20.40 -31.48
C THR A 161 5.78 -21.72 -31.18
N LYS A 162 6.09 -22.42 -32.28
CA LYS A 162 6.67 -23.75 -32.39
C LYS A 162 8.08 -23.85 -31.82
#